data_AF-A0A524DTJ5-F1
#
_entry.id   AF-A0A524DTJ5-F1
#
_cell.length_a   1.000
_cell.length_b   1.000
_cell.length_c   1.000
_cell.angle_alpha   90.00
_cell.angle_beta   90.00
_cell.angle_gamma   90.00
#
_symmetry.space_group_name_H-M   'P 1'
#
loop_
_entity.id
_entity.type
_entity.pdbx_description
1 polymer ?
#
loop_
_entity_poly.entity_id
_entity_poly.type
_entity_poly.pdbx_seq_one_letter_code
_entity_poly.pdbx_strand_id
1 'polypeptide(L)'
;MNANENEEIFENYNEIREAISGLSEILNINFQEKNIYYQAGMDNLEALHDNIIEILKKSLTPRQVRIHLREIEYDEAEAKKPFPFKLM
;
A
#
# COMPACT_ATOMS: atom_id res chain seq x y z
N MET A 1 -12.61 -3.83 -18.55
CA MET A 1 -12.13 -2.48 -18.26
C MET A 1 -11.35 -1.95 -19.44
N ASN A 2 -11.54 -0.68 -19.79
CA ASN A 2 -10.68 0.02 -20.76
C ASN A 2 -9.38 0.50 -20.07
N ALA A 3 -8.42 1.04 -20.83
CA ALA A 3 -7.12 1.45 -20.29
C ALA A 3 -7.24 2.51 -19.18
N ASN A 4 -8.08 3.53 -19.40
CA ASN A 4 -8.29 4.64 -18.46
C ASN A 4 -8.86 4.17 -17.11
N GLU A 5 -9.81 3.24 -17.11
CA GLU A 5 -10.36 2.68 -15.87
C GLU A 5 -9.30 1.93 -15.05
N ASN A 6 -8.31 1.31 -15.70
CA ASN A 6 -7.23 0.63 -14.97
C ASN A 6 -6.28 1.65 -14.34
N GLU A 7 -5.94 2.71 -15.07
CA GLU A 7 -5.08 3.79 -14.58
C GLU A 7 -5.72 4.45 -13.34
N GLU A 8 -7.01 4.78 -13.40
CA GLU A 8 -7.75 5.35 -12.27
C GLU A 8 -7.78 4.41 -11.05
N ILE A 9 -7.92 3.10 -11.24
CA ILE A 9 -7.84 2.12 -10.14
C ILE A 9 -6.46 2.17 -9.47
N PHE A 10 -5.40 2.31 -10.25
CA PHE A 10 -4.05 2.33 -9.70
C PHE A 10 -3.66 3.67 -9.09
N GLU A 11 -4.18 4.79 -9.61
CA GLU A 11 -4.08 6.09 -8.95
C GLU A 11 -4.75 6.05 -7.58
N ASN A 12 -5.98 5.53 -7.50
CA ASN A 12 -6.68 5.33 -6.22
C ASN A 12 -5.88 4.44 -5.26
N TYR A 13 -5.26 3.37 -5.77
CA TYR A 13 -4.39 2.51 -4.95
C TYR A 13 -3.19 3.30 -4.41
N ASN A 14 -2.51 4.09 -5.23
CA ASN A 14 -1.38 4.92 -4.80
C ASN A 14 -1.79 5.95 -3.74
N GLU A 15 -2.95 6.61 -3.90
CA GLU A 15 -3.48 7.53 -2.90
C GLU A 15 -3.74 6.84 -1.55
N ILE A 16 -4.31 5.63 -1.58
CA ILE A 16 -4.53 4.84 -0.35
C ILE A 16 -3.20 4.48 0.31
N ARG A 17 -2.16 4.14 -0.47
CA ARG A 17 -0.82 3.85 0.08
C ARG A 17 -0.17 5.06 0.73
N GLU A 18 -0.31 6.24 0.13
CA GLU A 18 0.15 7.49 0.74
C GLU A 18 -0.59 7.75 2.07
N ALA A 19 -1.90 7.53 2.12
CA ALA A 19 -2.67 7.63 3.36
C ALA A 19 -2.20 6.63 4.42
N ILE A 20 -1.98 5.36 4.05
CA ILE A 20 -1.45 4.32 4.94
C ILE A 20 -0.07 4.72 5.49
N SER A 21 0.80 5.27 4.65
CA SER A 21 2.12 5.74 5.05
C SER A 21 2.02 6.86 6.09
N GLY A 22 1.16 7.86 5.85
CA GLY A 22 0.92 8.93 6.80
C GLY A 22 0.34 8.44 8.13
N LEU A 23 -0.59 7.47 8.10
CA LEU A 23 -1.13 6.87 9.32
C LEU A 23 -0.06 6.09 10.11
N SER A 24 0.80 5.34 9.42
CA SER A 24 1.96 4.67 10.02
C SER A 24 2.93 5.67 10.65
N GLU A 25 3.22 6.80 9.99
CA GLU A 25 4.05 7.87 10.56
C GLU A 25 3.43 8.47 11.82
N ILE A 26 2.12 8.71 11.83
CA ILE A 26 1.40 9.19 13.01
C ILE A 26 1.54 8.18 14.16
N LEU A 27 1.37 6.88 13.91
CA LEU A 27 1.54 5.86 14.94
C LEU A 27 2.98 5.85 15.49
N ASN A 28 3.97 5.92 14.60
CA ASN A 28 5.40 5.98 14.94
C ASN A 28 5.77 7.19 15.81
N ILE A 29 5.18 8.36 15.53
CA ILE A 29 5.44 9.57 16.30
C ILE A 29 4.81 9.49 17.70
N ASN A 30 3.62 8.89 17.82
CA ASN A 30 2.80 9.01 19.02
C ASN A 30 2.91 7.82 19.99
N PHE A 31 3.37 6.65 19.54
CA PHE A 31 3.41 5.44 20.36
C PHE A 31 4.79 4.77 20.31
N GLN A 32 5.17 4.13 21.41
CA GLN A 32 6.34 3.24 21.43
C GLN A 32 6.02 1.95 20.67
N GLU A 33 7.00 1.37 19.97
CA GLU A 33 6.80 0.14 19.17
C GLU A 33 6.22 -1.04 19.97
N LYS A 34 6.55 -1.15 21.26
CA LYS A 34 6.03 -2.21 22.15
C LYS A 34 4.66 -1.90 22.73
N ASN A 35 4.09 -0.74 22.43
CA ASN A 35 2.76 -0.36 22.88
C ASN A 35 1.71 -1.16 22.10
N ILE A 36 0.71 -1.70 22.80
CA ILE A 36 -0.35 -2.50 22.18
C ILE A 36 -1.15 -1.73 21.12
N TYR A 37 -1.34 -0.42 21.29
CA TYR A 37 -2.03 0.42 20.32
C TYR A 37 -1.17 0.68 19.07
N TYR A 38 0.15 0.74 19.22
CA TYR A 38 1.05 0.80 18.08
C TYR A 38 0.95 -0.49 17.26
N GLN A 39 1.13 -1.64 17.91
CA GLN A 39 1.09 -2.95 17.25
C GLN A 39 -0.25 -3.19 16.55
N ALA A 40 -1.36 -3.02 17.28
CA ALA A 40 -2.69 -3.19 16.71
C ALA A 40 -2.97 -2.17 15.58
N GLY A 41 -2.45 -0.94 15.69
CA GLY A 41 -2.54 0.05 14.64
C GLY A 41 -1.82 -0.38 13.37
N MET A 42 -0.57 -0.84 13.49
CA MET A 42 0.22 -1.34 12.36
C MET A 42 -0.39 -2.59 11.73
N ASP A 43 -0.84 -3.56 12.54
CA ASP A 43 -1.50 -4.78 12.07
C ASP A 43 -2.78 -4.45 11.25
N ASN A 44 -3.56 -3.47 11.71
CA ASN A 44 -4.76 -3.03 10.99
C ASN A 44 -4.44 -2.34 9.66
N LEU A 45 -3.36 -1.54 9.61
CA LEU A 45 -2.90 -0.89 8.39
C LEU A 45 -2.35 -1.91 7.37
N GLU A 46 -1.63 -2.93 7.84
CA GLU A 46 -1.16 -4.05 7.01
C GLU A 46 -2.36 -4.82 6.44
N ALA A 47 -3.33 -5.20 7.29
CA ALA A 47 -4.53 -5.89 6.85
C ALA A 47 -5.36 -5.06 5.84
N LEU A 48 -5.41 -3.73 5.99
CA LEU A 48 -6.08 -2.86 5.03
C LEU A 48 -5.38 -2.91 3.67
N HIS A 49 -4.04 -2.78 3.66
CA HIS A 49 -3.22 -2.86 2.46
C HIS A 49 -3.39 -4.19 1.73
N ASP A 50 -3.29 -5.30 2.45
CA ASP A 50 -3.45 -6.66 1.90
C ASP A 50 -4.82 -6.88 1.26
N ASN A 51 -5.88 -6.43 1.94
CA ASN A 51 -7.24 -6.56 1.41
C ASN A 51 -7.43 -5.76 0.11
N ILE A 52 -6.82 -4.59 -0.01
CA ILE A 52 -6.87 -3.79 -1.24
C ILE A 52 -6.12 -4.51 -2.37
N ILE A 53 -4.94 -5.08 -2.10
CA ILE A 53 -4.23 -5.90 -3.08
C ILE A 53 -5.09 -7.07 -3.55
N GLU A 54 -5.79 -7.76 -2.65
CA GLU A 54 -6.68 -8.86 -3.01
C GLU A 54 -7.88 -8.41 -3.85
N ILE A 55 -8.40 -7.20 -3.61
CA ILE A 55 -9.42 -6.58 -4.47
C ILE A 55 -8.84 -6.31 -5.87
N LEU A 56 -7.64 -5.72 -5.96
CA LEU A 56 -6.97 -5.47 -7.24
C LEU A 56 -6.74 -6.75 -8.04
N LYS A 57 -6.29 -7.83 -7.39
CA LYS A 57 -6.10 -9.15 -8.01
C LYS A 57 -7.39 -9.77 -8.56
N LYS A 58 -8.55 -9.39 -8.00
CA LYS A 58 -9.87 -9.85 -8.49
C LYS A 58 -10.42 -8.96 -9.60
N SER A 59 -10.10 -7.66 -9.57
CA SER A 59 -10.60 -6.68 -10.52
C SER A 59 -9.79 -6.60 -11.81
N LEU A 60 -8.52 -7.00 -11.77
CA LEU A 60 -7.56 -6.85 -12.86
C LEU A 60 -6.90 -8.18 -13.26
N THR A 61 -6.30 -8.22 -14.46
CA THR A 61 -5.53 -9.41 -14.84
C THR A 61 -4.27 -9.54 -13.99
N PRO A 62 -3.79 -10.76 -13.68
CA PRO A 62 -2.57 -10.95 -12.90
C PRO A 62 -1.34 -10.27 -13.48
N ARG A 63 -1.29 -10.09 -14.81
CA ARG A 63 -0.19 -9.38 -15.48
C ARG A 63 -0.20 -7.89 -15.15
N GLN A 64 -1.36 -7.24 -15.18
CA GLN A 64 -1.49 -5.80 -14.89
C GLN A 64 -1.08 -5.51 -13.44
N VAL A 65 -1.60 -6.28 -12.49
CA VAL A 65 -1.25 -6.14 -11.07
C VAL A 65 0.26 -6.28 -10.85
N ARG A 66 0.90 -7.30 -11.45
CA ARG A 66 2.35 -7.49 -11.30
C ARG A 66 3.19 -6.37 -11.90
N ILE A 67 2.78 -5.79 -13.03
CA ILE A 67 3.53 -4.70 -13.67
C ILE A 67 3.50 -3.48 -12.74
N HIS A 68 2.32 -3.08 -12.29
CA HIS A 68 2.19 -1.90 -11.44
C HIS A 68 2.84 -2.08 -10.07
N LEU A 69 2.66 -3.24 -9.42
CA LEU A 69 3.33 -3.47 -8.13
C LEU A 69 4.85 -3.39 -8.25
N ARG A 70 5.43 -3.85 -9.38
CA ARG A 70 6.87 -3.68 -9.63
C ARG A 70 7.26 -2.23 -9.89
N GLU A 71 6.49 -1.51 -10.69
CA GLU A 71 6.74 -0.08 -10.96
C GLU A 71 6.80 0.70 -9.65
N ILE A 72 5.85 0.45 -8.76
CA ILE A 72 5.84 1.03 -7.42
C ILE A 72 7.09 0.64 -6.61
N GLU A 73 7.46 -0.64 -6.57
CA GLU A 73 8.68 -1.08 -5.87
C GLU A 73 9.96 -0.41 -6.41
N TYR A 74 10.04 -0.21 -7.73
CA TYR A 74 11.15 0.49 -8.37
C TYR A 74 11.19 1.97 -7.98
N ASP A 75 10.05 2.66 -8.05
CA ASP A 75 9.93 4.08 -7.70
C ASP A 75 10.30 4.31 -6.22
N GLU A 76 9.91 3.40 -5.31
CA GLU A 76 10.26 3.46 -3.90
C GLU A 76 11.74 3.27 -3.62
N ALA A 77 12.35 2.31 -4.33
CA ALA A 77 13.78 2.07 -4.24
C ALA A 77 14.58 3.30 -4.72
N GLU A 78 14.09 3.99 -5.75
CA GLU A 78 14.70 5.24 -6.25
C GLU A 78 14.49 6.41 -5.27
N ALA A 79 13.28 6.59 -4.76
CA ALA A 79 12.91 7.69 -3.87
C ALA A 79 13.46 7.54 -2.44
N LYS A 80 13.95 6.34 -2.05
CA LYS A 80 14.34 6.00 -0.67
C LYS A 80 13.23 6.26 0.36
N LYS A 81 11.97 6.20 -0.08
CA LYS A 81 10.78 6.34 0.77
C LYS A 81 10.16 4.95 0.91
N PRO A 82 10.55 4.15 1.93
CA PRO A 82 10.01 2.81 2.08
C PRO A 82 8.55 2.89 2.54
N PHE A 83 7.65 2.25 1.80
CA PHE A 83 6.31 1.94 2.29
C PHE A 83 6.43 0.95 3.47
N PRO A 84 5.61 1.08 4.54
CA PRO A 84 5.77 0.28 5.76
C PRO A 84 5.52 -1.23 5.59
N PHE A 85 4.85 -1.65 4.51
CA PHE A 85 4.50 -3.05 4.27
C PHE A 85 5.11 -3.59 2.98
N LYS A 86 5.23 -4.92 2.88
CA LYS A 86 5.75 -5.55 1.66
C LYS A 86 4.68 -5.58 0.58
N LEU A 87 5.09 -5.29 -0.66
CA LEU A 87 4.23 -5.39 -1.83
C LEU A 87 4.22 -6.80 -2.44
N MET A 88 5.31 -7.56 -2.27
CA MET A 88 5.51 -8.94 -2.73
C MET A 88 6.31 -9.80 -1.74
#